data_AF-A0A1I4C2Q4-F1
#
_entry.id   AF-A0A1I4C2Q4-F1
#
_cell.length_a   1.000
_cell.length_b   1.000
_cell.length_c   1.000
_cell.angle_alpha   90.00
_cell.angle_beta   90.00
_cell.angle_gamma   90.00
#
_symmetry.space_group_name_H-M   'P 1'
#
loop_
_entity.id
_entity.type
_entity.pdbx_description
1 polymer ?
#
loop_
_entity_poly.entity_id
_entity_poly.type
_entity_poly.pdbx_seq_one_letter_code
_entity_poly.pdbx_strand_id
1 'polypeptide(L)'
;MGILSRTSYVIRSKINAILNRAEDPTETLDYSYEKMRDELQQVKQGIADLTTQKKRLEIQKRRLEENVEKHNEQAREAVRQDREDLARQALEKKNSKMNQIEELDSQIAQLQSTQDDLVDKKNQLQGRIEEFRTKKETMKARYEAAEASSRVSEAMSGVGDEMADVGSAIERAEERTDEMEARSAAMDELQDTGAFDDALSDKDSIDRELDAGRSASEVDSELETLKAEMGKGTAPEETADADTESADASADADLEDIEADVDDEEVEAELEELREAEEEKSAE
;
A
#
# COMPACT_ATOMS: atom_id res chain seq x y z
N MET A 1 7.59 -47.90 1.50
CA MET A 1 7.85 -46.50 1.13
C MET A 1 6.75 -46.02 0.19
N GLY A 2 5.94 -45.07 0.65
CA GLY A 2 4.62 -44.76 0.09
C GLY A 2 4.64 -43.82 -1.10
N ILE A 3 3.88 -44.18 -2.14
CA ILE A 3 3.53 -43.32 -3.28
C ILE A 3 2.37 -42.38 -2.90
N LEU A 4 1.63 -42.72 -1.83
CA LEU A 4 0.51 -41.94 -1.30
C LEU A 4 0.94 -40.70 -0.48
N SER A 5 2.21 -40.59 -0.06
CA SER A 5 2.71 -39.40 0.64
C SER A 5 3.10 -38.27 -0.31
N ARG A 6 3.42 -38.57 -1.57
CA ARG A 6 3.78 -37.55 -2.56
C ARG A 6 2.54 -36.87 -3.16
N THR A 7 1.43 -37.57 -3.30
CA THR A 7 0.16 -36.99 -3.79
C THR A 7 -0.47 -36.04 -2.77
N SER A 8 -0.29 -36.28 -1.47
CA SER A 8 -0.76 -35.38 -0.40
C SER A 8 0.05 -34.06 -0.34
N TYR A 9 1.35 -34.10 -0.70
CA TYR A 9 2.20 -32.92 -0.67
C TYR A 9 1.96 -31.96 -1.85
N VAL A 10 1.63 -32.51 -3.04
CA VAL A 10 1.31 -31.70 -4.24
C VAL A 10 -0.06 -31.03 -4.13
N ILE A 11 -0.98 -31.59 -3.33
CA ILE A 11 -2.27 -30.96 -3.03
C ILE A 11 -2.09 -29.86 -1.98
N ARG A 12 -1.27 -30.06 -0.94
CA ARG A 12 -0.96 -29.01 0.05
C ARG A 12 -0.18 -27.82 -0.52
N SER A 13 0.74 -28.04 -1.45
CA SER A 13 1.47 -26.92 -2.08
C SER A 13 0.59 -26.09 -3.01
N LYS A 14 -0.37 -26.71 -3.71
CA LYS A 14 -1.38 -25.99 -4.50
C LYS A 14 -2.46 -25.34 -3.63
N ILE A 15 -2.81 -25.91 -2.48
CA ILE A 15 -3.70 -25.26 -1.52
C ILE A 15 -3.01 -24.04 -0.91
N ASN A 16 -1.73 -24.10 -0.53
CA ASN A 16 -1.00 -22.91 -0.07
C ASN A 16 -0.78 -21.85 -1.18
N ALA A 17 -0.62 -22.25 -2.44
CA ALA A 17 -0.53 -21.31 -3.56
C ALA A 17 -1.89 -20.67 -3.94
N ILE A 18 -3.01 -21.33 -3.63
CA ILE A 18 -4.37 -20.78 -3.78
C ILE A 18 -4.80 -19.99 -2.52
N LEU A 19 -4.30 -20.36 -1.32
CA LEU A 19 -4.54 -19.62 -0.08
C LEU A 19 -3.70 -18.33 0.00
N ASN A 20 -2.49 -18.32 -0.59
CA ASN A 20 -1.63 -17.14 -0.69
C ASN A 20 -1.91 -16.29 -1.93
N ARG A 21 -2.80 -16.75 -2.82
CA ARG A 21 -3.46 -15.85 -3.76
C ARG A 21 -4.67 -15.29 -3.04
N ALA A 22 -4.38 -14.44 -2.05
CA ALA A 22 -5.32 -13.44 -1.61
C ALA A 22 -5.81 -12.73 -2.87
N GLU A 23 -6.99 -13.11 -3.39
CA GLU A 23 -7.71 -12.23 -4.30
C GLU A 23 -7.88 -10.94 -3.52
N ASP A 24 -7.27 -9.86 -4.03
CA ASP A 24 -7.40 -8.55 -3.44
C ASP A 24 -8.91 -8.32 -3.25
N PRO A 25 -9.39 -8.11 -2.00
CA PRO A 25 -10.81 -7.97 -1.73
C PRO A 25 -11.42 -6.83 -2.55
N THR A 26 -10.62 -5.85 -2.98
CA THR A 26 -11.04 -4.76 -3.87
C THR A 26 -11.32 -5.27 -5.29
N GLU A 27 -10.46 -6.11 -5.86
CA GLU A 27 -10.65 -6.73 -7.19
C GLU A 27 -11.91 -7.61 -7.23
N THR A 28 -12.14 -8.42 -6.20
CA THR A 28 -13.35 -9.26 -6.11
C THR A 28 -14.63 -8.41 -6.07
N LEU A 29 -14.59 -7.28 -5.37
CA LEU A 29 -15.74 -6.37 -5.29
C LEU A 29 -15.95 -5.61 -6.61
N ASP A 30 -14.88 -5.20 -7.30
CA ASP A 30 -14.96 -4.59 -8.63
C ASP A 30 -15.58 -5.56 -9.64
N TYR A 31 -15.08 -6.80 -9.69
CA TYR A 31 -15.64 -7.85 -10.54
C TYR A 31 -17.12 -8.12 -10.24
N SER A 32 -17.48 -8.20 -8.96
CA SER A 32 -18.88 -8.42 -8.55
C SER A 32 -19.78 -7.25 -8.98
N TYR A 33 -19.29 -6.02 -8.88
CA TYR A 33 -20.01 -4.83 -9.33
C TYR A 33 -20.25 -4.85 -10.84
N GLU A 34 -19.24 -5.19 -11.64
CA GLU A 34 -19.37 -5.34 -13.09
C GLU A 34 -20.38 -6.42 -13.46
N LYS A 35 -20.29 -7.59 -12.83
CA LYS A 35 -21.25 -8.69 -13.06
C LYS A 35 -22.69 -8.27 -12.78
N MET A 36 -22.95 -7.54 -11.70
CA MET A 36 -24.31 -7.05 -11.44
C MET A 36 -24.78 -6.01 -12.47
N ARG A 37 -23.88 -5.17 -12.99
CA ARG A 37 -24.22 -4.25 -14.09
C ARG A 37 -24.58 -5.01 -15.37
N ASP A 38 -23.86 -6.08 -15.67
CA ASP A 38 -24.16 -6.95 -16.81
C ASP A 38 -25.52 -7.65 -16.64
N GLU A 39 -25.81 -8.17 -15.45
CA GLU A 39 -27.12 -8.74 -15.11
C GLU A 39 -28.24 -7.71 -15.27
N LEU A 40 -28.03 -6.47 -14.81
CA LEU A 40 -28.99 -5.38 -15.01
C LEU A 40 -29.21 -5.09 -16.50
N GLN A 41 -28.16 -5.14 -17.32
CA GLN A 41 -28.27 -4.95 -18.77
C GLN A 41 -29.05 -6.10 -19.43
N GLN A 42 -28.81 -7.34 -19.01
CA GLN A 42 -29.57 -8.51 -19.48
C GLN A 42 -31.05 -8.41 -19.13
N VAL A 43 -31.40 -7.96 -17.92
CA VAL A 43 -32.80 -7.73 -17.53
C VAL A 43 -33.43 -6.64 -18.41
N LYS A 44 -32.73 -5.53 -18.66
CA LYS A 44 -33.22 -4.47 -19.56
C LYS A 44 -33.48 -5.01 -20.98
N GLN A 45 -32.58 -5.84 -21.51
CA GLN A 45 -32.76 -6.48 -22.81
C GLN A 45 -33.98 -7.42 -22.80
N GLY A 46 -34.14 -8.25 -21.77
CA GLY A 46 -35.30 -9.14 -21.63
C GLY A 46 -36.63 -8.38 -21.60
N ILE A 47 -36.68 -7.23 -20.93
CA ILE A 47 -37.86 -6.34 -20.92
C ILE A 47 -38.14 -5.78 -22.33
N ALA A 48 -37.10 -5.40 -23.08
CA ALA A 48 -37.25 -4.91 -24.45
C ALA A 48 -37.77 -6.00 -25.40
N ASP A 49 -37.26 -7.22 -25.28
CA ASP A 49 -37.71 -8.38 -26.06
C ASP A 49 -39.17 -8.72 -25.75
N LEU A 50 -39.56 -8.68 -24.48
CA LEU A 50 -40.94 -8.89 -24.05
C LEU A 50 -41.87 -7.79 -24.58
N THR A 51 -41.43 -6.54 -24.52
CA THR A 51 -42.18 -5.39 -25.06
C THR A 51 -42.41 -5.55 -26.57
N THR A 52 -41.39 -6.02 -27.30
CA THR A 52 -41.48 -6.27 -28.74
C THR A 52 -42.49 -7.37 -29.04
N GLN A 53 -42.47 -8.47 -28.29
CA GLN A 53 -43.44 -9.56 -28.42
C GLN A 53 -44.87 -9.07 -28.18
N LYS A 54 -45.09 -8.30 -27.10
CA LYS A 54 -46.39 -7.69 -26.80
C LYS A 54 -46.88 -6.80 -27.94
N LYS A 55 -46.03 -5.90 -28.44
CA LYS A 55 -46.35 -5.01 -29.57
C LYS A 55 -46.71 -5.78 -30.84
N ARG A 56 -46.04 -6.90 -31.10
CA ARG A 56 -46.36 -7.78 -32.23
C ARG A 56 -47.75 -8.40 -32.09
N LEU A 57 -48.17 -8.78 -30.88
CA LEU A 57 -49.54 -9.28 -30.63
C LEU A 57 -50.57 -8.16 -30.76
N GLU A 58 -50.30 -6.96 -30.25
CA GLU A 58 -51.19 -5.80 -30.40
C GLU A 58 -51.42 -5.44 -31.88
N ILE A 59 -50.39 -5.51 -32.72
CA ILE A 59 -50.52 -5.31 -34.17
C ILE A 59 -51.38 -6.40 -34.82
N GLN A 60 -51.23 -7.65 -34.40
CA GLN A 60 -52.07 -8.75 -34.89
C GLN A 60 -53.53 -8.58 -34.48
N LYS A 61 -53.77 -8.20 -33.22
CA LYS A 61 -55.11 -7.88 -32.70
C LYS A 61 -55.76 -6.79 -33.56
N ARG A 62 -55.06 -5.67 -33.81
CA ARG A 62 -55.59 -4.56 -34.63
C ARG A 62 -56.01 -5.01 -36.03
N ARG A 63 -55.22 -5.87 -36.68
CA ARG A 63 -55.58 -6.44 -37.98
C ARG A 63 -56.84 -7.30 -37.89
N LEU A 64 -57.04 -8.05 -36.81
CA LEU A 64 -58.26 -8.82 -36.63
C LEU A 64 -59.48 -7.91 -36.39
N GLU A 65 -59.32 -6.82 -35.63
CA GLU A 65 -60.36 -5.81 -35.40
C GLU A 65 -60.84 -5.19 -36.73
N GLU A 66 -59.92 -4.79 -37.61
CA GLU A 66 -60.24 -4.30 -38.96
C GLU A 66 -61.04 -5.34 -39.78
N ASN A 67 -60.69 -6.62 -39.66
CA ASN A 67 -61.42 -7.69 -40.34
C ASN A 67 -62.82 -7.93 -39.73
N VAL A 68 -62.98 -7.78 -38.41
CA VAL A 68 -64.27 -7.85 -37.73
C VAL A 68 -65.19 -6.75 -38.22
N GLU A 69 -64.69 -5.52 -38.36
CA GLU A 69 -65.43 -4.39 -38.93
C GLU A 69 -65.84 -4.66 -40.38
N LYS A 70 -64.90 -5.12 -41.21
CA LYS A 70 -65.18 -5.49 -42.60
C LYS A 70 -66.28 -6.55 -42.73
N HIS A 71 -66.23 -7.62 -41.93
CA HIS A 71 -67.27 -8.66 -41.98
C HIS A 71 -68.61 -8.16 -41.43
N ASN A 72 -68.59 -7.23 -40.47
CA ASN A 72 -69.78 -6.58 -39.97
C ASN A 72 -70.46 -5.70 -41.04
N GLU A 73 -69.67 -4.96 -41.83
CA GLU A 73 -70.17 -4.21 -42.99
C GLU A 73 -70.73 -5.13 -44.08
N GLN A 74 -70.01 -6.20 -44.42
CA GLN A 74 -70.47 -7.22 -45.37
C GLN A 74 -71.80 -7.86 -44.95
N ALA A 75 -71.96 -8.16 -43.65
CA ALA A 75 -73.22 -8.68 -43.13
C ALA A 75 -74.36 -7.68 -43.29
N ARG A 76 -74.14 -6.39 -42.96
CA ARG A 76 -75.15 -5.33 -43.13
C ARG A 76 -75.54 -5.12 -44.60
N GLU A 77 -74.57 -5.17 -45.50
CA GLU A 77 -74.81 -5.08 -46.94
C GLU A 77 -75.64 -6.27 -47.45
N ALA A 78 -75.26 -7.50 -47.07
CA ALA A 78 -75.99 -8.70 -47.46
C ALA A 78 -77.45 -8.69 -46.97
N VAL A 79 -77.70 -8.21 -45.75
CA VAL A 79 -79.07 -8.00 -45.23
C VAL A 79 -79.84 -6.98 -46.06
N ARG A 80 -79.21 -5.87 -46.47
CA ARG A 80 -79.85 -4.87 -47.35
C ARG A 80 -80.19 -5.39 -48.74
N GLN A 81 -79.55 -6.48 -49.16
CA GLN A 81 -79.81 -7.15 -50.43
C GLN A 81 -80.70 -8.39 -50.29
N ASP A 82 -81.30 -8.62 -49.11
CA ASP A 82 -82.11 -9.81 -48.78
C ASP A 82 -81.36 -11.14 -48.97
N ARG A 83 -80.02 -11.13 -48.79
CA ARG A 83 -79.14 -12.31 -48.91
C ARG A 83 -78.73 -12.83 -47.53
N GLU A 84 -79.68 -13.46 -46.85
CA GLU A 84 -79.49 -13.96 -45.47
C GLU A 84 -78.37 -15.01 -45.33
N ASP A 85 -78.17 -15.84 -46.36
CA ASP A 85 -77.12 -16.85 -46.41
C ASP A 85 -75.72 -16.23 -46.33
N LEU A 86 -75.49 -15.16 -47.11
CA LEU A 86 -74.26 -14.39 -47.08
C LEU A 86 -74.09 -13.62 -45.77
N ALA A 87 -75.17 -13.05 -45.24
CA ALA A 87 -75.14 -12.36 -43.96
C ALA A 87 -74.70 -13.30 -42.84
N ARG A 88 -75.26 -14.52 -42.80
CA ARG A 88 -74.90 -15.55 -41.82
C ARG A 88 -73.43 -15.95 -41.94
N GLN A 89 -72.92 -16.21 -43.15
CA GLN A 89 -71.49 -16.51 -43.35
C GLN A 89 -70.57 -15.37 -42.92
N ALA A 90 -70.93 -14.12 -43.19
CA ALA A 90 -70.13 -12.97 -42.77
C ALA A 90 -70.10 -12.85 -41.23
N LEU A 91 -71.23 -13.08 -40.56
CA LEU A 91 -71.32 -13.08 -39.11
C LEU A 91 -70.55 -14.25 -38.46
N GLU A 92 -70.55 -15.44 -39.08
CA GLU A 92 -69.72 -16.58 -38.62
C GLU A 92 -68.23 -16.24 -38.67
N LYS A 93 -67.75 -15.65 -39.78
CA LYS A 93 -66.36 -15.18 -39.91
C LYS A 93 -66.02 -14.08 -38.90
N LYS A 94 -66.95 -13.14 -38.68
CA LYS A 94 -66.82 -12.10 -37.65
C LYS A 94 -66.64 -12.74 -36.26
N ASN A 95 -67.53 -13.66 -35.89
CA ASN A 95 -67.49 -14.33 -34.59
C ASN A 95 -66.17 -15.10 -34.39
N SER A 96 -65.73 -15.86 -35.40
CA SER A 96 -64.45 -16.58 -35.35
C SER A 96 -63.26 -15.65 -35.09
N LYS A 97 -63.23 -14.46 -35.70
CA LYS A 97 -62.17 -13.46 -35.45
C LYS A 97 -62.31 -12.77 -34.10
N MET A 98 -63.53 -12.56 -33.60
CA MET A 98 -63.74 -12.05 -32.25
C MET A 98 -63.17 -13.00 -31.20
N ASN A 99 -63.36 -14.31 -31.36
CA ASN A 99 -62.77 -15.31 -30.46
C ASN A 99 -61.23 -15.28 -30.50
N GLN A 100 -60.62 -15.05 -31.67
CA GLN A 100 -59.17 -14.88 -31.79
C GLN A 100 -58.66 -13.59 -31.11
N ILE A 101 -59.45 -12.51 -31.16
CA ILE A 101 -59.13 -11.25 -30.47
C ILE A 101 -59.13 -11.48 -28.95
N GLU A 102 -60.14 -12.17 -28.41
CA GLU A 102 -60.23 -12.48 -26.98
C GLU A 102 -59.01 -13.31 -26.51
N GLU A 103 -58.55 -14.27 -27.32
CA GLU A 103 -57.34 -15.03 -27.03
C GLU A 103 -56.09 -14.13 -27.01
N LEU A 104 -55.93 -13.26 -28.00
CA LEU A 104 -54.82 -12.30 -28.05
C LEU A 104 -54.86 -11.31 -26.88
N ASP A 105 -56.04 -10.89 -26.43
CA ASP A 105 -56.19 -10.01 -25.28
C ASP A 105 -55.68 -10.66 -23.99
N SER A 106 -56.00 -11.93 -23.78
CA SER A 106 -55.46 -12.70 -22.65
C SER A 106 -53.93 -12.79 -22.72
N GLN A 107 -53.37 -13.08 -23.90
CA GLN A 107 -51.91 -13.15 -24.08
C GLN A 107 -51.24 -11.79 -23.86
N ILE A 108 -51.80 -10.70 -24.38
CA ILE A 108 -51.28 -9.34 -24.19
C ILE A 108 -51.32 -8.96 -22.71
N ALA A 109 -52.41 -9.26 -22.00
CA ALA A 109 -52.52 -8.98 -20.57
C ALA A 109 -51.49 -9.77 -19.75
N GLN A 110 -51.24 -11.04 -20.09
CA GLN A 110 -50.20 -11.84 -19.44
C GLN A 110 -48.80 -11.27 -19.67
N LEU A 111 -48.48 -10.86 -20.90
CA LEU A 111 -47.20 -10.23 -21.22
C LEU A 111 -47.05 -8.87 -20.52
N GLN A 112 -48.13 -8.09 -20.42
CA GLN A 112 -48.15 -6.83 -19.68
C GLN A 112 -47.83 -7.05 -18.20
N SER A 113 -48.51 -7.98 -17.53
CA SER A 113 -48.23 -8.32 -16.13
C SER A 113 -46.78 -8.76 -15.93
N THR A 114 -46.28 -9.61 -16.83
CA THR A 114 -44.88 -10.08 -16.77
C THR A 114 -43.89 -8.93 -16.98
N GLN A 115 -44.22 -7.98 -17.86
CA GLN A 115 -43.41 -6.80 -18.12
C GLN A 115 -43.33 -5.92 -16.88
N ASP A 116 -44.47 -5.65 -16.24
CA ASP A 116 -44.53 -4.81 -15.05
C ASP A 116 -43.72 -5.43 -13.90
N ASP A 117 -43.86 -6.75 -13.67
CA ASP A 117 -43.07 -7.49 -12.69
C ASP A 117 -41.56 -7.40 -12.95
N LEU A 118 -41.14 -7.48 -14.22
CA LEU A 118 -39.72 -7.36 -14.59
C LEU A 118 -39.20 -5.94 -14.42
N VAL A 119 -40.02 -4.92 -14.70
CA VAL A 119 -39.66 -3.51 -14.46
C VAL A 119 -39.44 -3.27 -12.97
N ASP A 120 -40.28 -3.81 -12.11
CA ASP A 120 -40.13 -3.72 -10.65
C ASP A 120 -38.86 -4.42 -10.17
N LYS A 121 -38.61 -5.65 -10.63
CA LYS A 121 -37.37 -6.38 -10.33
C LYS A 121 -36.13 -5.65 -10.84
N LYS A 122 -36.19 -5.03 -12.02
CA LYS A 122 -35.12 -4.20 -12.58
C LYS A 122 -34.83 -2.98 -11.68
N ASN A 123 -35.87 -2.31 -11.18
CA ASN A 123 -35.71 -1.18 -10.25
C ASN A 123 -35.07 -1.64 -8.93
N GLN A 124 -35.51 -2.77 -8.38
CA GLN A 124 -34.91 -3.35 -7.16
C GLN A 124 -33.45 -3.73 -7.37
N LEU A 125 -33.12 -4.37 -8.49
CA LEU A 125 -31.74 -4.72 -8.83
C LEU A 125 -30.86 -3.47 -8.96
N GLN A 126 -31.36 -2.43 -9.63
CA GLN A 126 -30.65 -1.16 -9.74
C GLN A 126 -30.35 -0.55 -8.36
N GLY A 127 -31.33 -0.50 -7.45
CA GLY A 127 -31.11 -0.02 -6.08
C GLY A 127 -30.04 -0.83 -5.34
N ARG A 128 -30.08 -2.16 -5.44
CA ARG A 128 -29.05 -3.04 -4.84
C ARG A 128 -27.66 -2.80 -5.41
N ILE A 129 -27.55 -2.50 -6.70
CA ILE A 129 -26.27 -2.18 -7.35
C ILE A 129 -25.71 -0.87 -6.82
N GLU A 130 -26.55 0.15 -6.60
CA GLU A 130 -26.15 1.43 -6.03
C GLU A 130 -25.69 1.29 -4.57
N GLU A 131 -26.42 0.50 -3.77
CA GLU A 131 -26.02 0.14 -2.41
C GLU A 131 -24.67 -0.61 -2.40
N PHE A 132 -24.51 -1.58 -3.31
CA PHE A 132 -23.27 -2.35 -3.42
C PHE A 132 -22.10 -1.47 -3.83
N ARG A 133 -22.29 -0.53 -4.77
CA ARG A 133 -21.26 0.44 -5.18
C ARG A 133 -20.75 1.21 -3.97
N THR A 134 -21.65 1.75 -3.16
CA THR A 134 -21.30 2.51 -1.95
C THR A 134 -20.52 1.64 -0.96
N LYS A 135 -20.98 0.40 -0.75
CA LYS A 135 -20.30 -0.56 0.12
C LYS A 135 -18.92 -0.93 -0.40
N LYS A 136 -18.77 -1.13 -1.70
CA LYS A 136 -17.49 -1.41 -2.36
C LYS A 136 -16.48 -0.28 -2.08
N GLU A 137 -16.83 0.97 -2.38
CA GLU A 137 -15.92 2.12 -2.15
C GLU A 137 -15.54 2.24 -0.68
N THR A 138 -16.50 2.03 0.23
CA THR A 138 -16.24 2.04 1.69
C THR A 138 -15.27 0.93 2.10
N MET A 139 -15.44 -0.28 1.55
CA MET A 139 -14.57 -1.42 1.86
C MET A 139 -13.17 -1.23 1.28
N LYS A 140 -13.07 -0.65 0.08
CA LYS A 140 -11.80 -0.31 -0.56
C LYS A 140 -11.01 0.69 0.27
N ALA A 141 -11.63 1.81 0.64
CA ALA A 141 -10.98 2.81 1.50
C ALA A 141 -10.55 2.24 2.86
N ARG A 142 -11.36 1.35 3.46
CA ARG A 142 -11.01 0.68 4.73
C ARG A 142 -9.83 -0.28 4.56
N TYR A 143 -9.78 -1.00 3.45
CA TYR A 143 -8.68 -1.90 3.15
C TYR A 143 -7.38 -1.14 2.94
N GLU A 144 -7.39 -0.08 2.14
CA GLU A 144 -6.24 0.81 1.92
C GLU A 144 -5.75 1.45 3.23
N ALA A 145 -6.67 1.92 4.08
CA ALA A 145 -6.31 2.46 5.39
C ALA A 145 -5.69 1.40 6.33
N ALA A 146 -6.23 0.18 6.33
CA ALA A 146 -5.70 -0.92 7.13
C ALA A 146 -4.31 -1.35 6.62
N GLU A 147 -4.10 -1.38 5.31
CA GLU A 147 -2.81 -1.68 4.68
C GLU A 147 -1.77 -0.61 5.05
N ALA A 148 -2.11 0.68 4.93
CA ALA A 148 -1.24 1.78 5.33
C ALA A 148 -0.89 1.71 6.83
N SER A 149 -1.88 1.45 7.69
CA SER A 149 -1.67 1.29 9.13
C SER A 149 -0.76 0.09 9.45
N SER A 150 -0.87 -1.00 8.69
CA SER A 150 -0.01 -2.18 8.85
C SER A 150 1.43 -1.83 8.48
N ARG A 151 1.65 -1.16 7.33
CA ARG A 151 2.99 -0.72 6.89
C ARG A 151 3.65 0.21 7.91
N VAL A 152 2.91 1.18 8.45
CA VAL A 152 3.42 2.07 9.52
C VAL A 152 3.79 1.28 10.76
N SER A 153 2.93 0.34 11.19
CA SER A 153 3.19 -0.47 12.38
C SER A 153 4.44 -1.33 12.23
N GLU A 154 4.64 -1.92 11.04
CA GLU A 154 5.80 -2.73 10.68
C GLU A 154 7.10 -1.92 10.68
N ALA A 155 7.06 -0.71 10.11
CA ALA A 155 8.16 0.24 10.14
C ALA A 155 8.49 0.69 11.58
N MET A 156 7.48 0.94 12.42
CA MET A 156 7.68 1.34 13.82
C MET A 156 8.18 0.20 14.70
N SER A 157 7.74 -1.04 14.47
CA SER A 157 8.16 -2.19 15.27
C SER A 157 9.54 -2.72 14.89
N GLY A 158 10.12 -2.26 13.78
CA GLY A 158 11.40 -2.76 13.29
C GLY A 158 11.33 -4.20 12.74
N VAL A 159 10.12 -4.69 12.41
CA VAL A 159 9.88 -6.08 12.01
C VAL A 159 9.88 -6.25 10.48
N GLY A 160 9.98 -5.15 9.73
CA GLY A 160 10.16 -5.19 8.28
C GLY A 160 11.57 -5.61 7.85
N ASP A 161 11.68 -6.12 6.63
CA ASP A 161 12.96 -6.55 6.02
C ASP A 161 14.03 -5.43 6.08
N GLU A 162 13.65 -4.16 5.93
CA GLU A 162 14.61 -3.04 5.97
C GLU A 162 15.22 -2.80 7.36
N MET A 163 14.51 -3.12 8.44
CA MET A 163 14.99 -2.91 9.81
C MET A 163 15.87 -4.07 10.29
N ALA A 164 15.68 -5.27 9.73
CA ALA A 164 16.60 -6.39 9.93
C ALA A 164 18.02 -6.04 9.40
N ASP A 165 18.09 -5.36 8.24
CA ASP A 165 19.35 -4.91 7.67
C ASP A 165 20.03 -3.84 8.54
N VAL A 166 19.28 -2.87 9.07
CA VAL A 166 19.80 -1.83 9.98
C VAL A 166 20.29 -2.43 11.29
N GLY A 167 19.53 -3.34 11.90
CA GLY A 167 19.93 -4.02 13.14
C GLY A 167 21.26 -4.77 12.97
N SER A 168 21.41 -5.51 11.88
CA SER A 168 22.66 -6.22 11.58
C SER A 168 23.84 -5.29 11.29
N ALA A 169 23.59 -4.08 10.79
CA ALA A 169 24.62 -3.07 10.56
C ALA A 169 25.08 -2.43 11.87
N ILE A 170 24.16 -2.18 12.81
CA ILE A 170 24.48 -1.69 14.16
C ILE A 170 25.30 -2.74 14.92
N GLU A 171 24.88 -4.01 14.92
CA GLU A 171 25.58 -5.10 15.62
C GLU A 171 27.03 -5.26 15.10
N ARG A 172 27.24 -5.16 13.78
CA ARG A 172 28.59 -5.15 13.19
C ARG A 172 29.44 -3.94 13.57
N ALA A 173 28.81 -2.79 13.78
CA ALA A 173 29.51 -1.58 14.21
C ALA A 173 29.91 -1.68 15.69
N GLU A 174 29.02 -2.20 16.55
CA GLU A 174 29.30 -2.47 17.96
C GLU A 174 30.46 -3.46 18.12
N GLU A 175 30.41 -4.60 17.44
CA GLU A 175 31.46 -5.63 17.51
C GLU A 175 32.84 -5.08 17.13
N ARG A 176 32.89 -4.17 16.15
CA ARG A 176 34.15 -3.54 15.71
C ARG A 176 34.66 -2.47 16.69
N THR A 177 33.77 -1.75 17.34
CA THR A 177 34.12 -0.82 18.40
C THR A 177 34.66 -1.58 19.60
N ASP A 178 33.99 -2.64 20.03
CA ASP A 178 34.43 -3.51 21.13
C ASP A 178 35.82 -4.11 20.85
N GLU A 179 36.08 -4.57 19.62
CA GLU A 179 37.41 -5.03 19.22
C GLU A 179 38.47 -3.93 19.32
N MET A 180 38.13 -2.71 18.90
CA MET A 180 39.03 -1.55 18.96
C MET A 180 39.34 -1.16 20.42
N GLU A 181 38.32 -1.14 21.28
CA GLU A 181 38.47 -0.86 22.72
C GLU A 181 39.29 -1.94 23.42
N ALA A 182 39.02 -3.21 23.14
CA ALA A 182 39.80 -4.33 23.68
C ALA A 182 41.26 -4.26 23.24
N ARG A 183 41.51 -3.87 21.98
CA ARG A 183 42.86 -3.66 21.47
C ARG A 183 43.56 -2.49 22.15
N SER A 184 42.87 -1.36 22.37
CA SER A 184 43.41 -0.23 23.10
C SER A 184 43.74 -0.61 24.55
N ALA A 185 42.83 -1.27 25.26
CA ALA A 185 43.07 -1.74 26.63
C ALA A 185 44.26 -2.72 26.72
N ALA A 186 44.41 -3.61 25.74
CA ALA A 186 45.57 -4.51 25.67
C ALA A 186 46.88 -3.73 25.40
N MET A 187 46.83 -2.64 24.63
CA MET A 187 48.01 -1.77 24.42
C MET A 187 48.37 -0.99 25.68
N ASP A 188 47.38 -0.45 26.39
CA ASP A 188 47.58 0.21 27.68
C ASP A 188 48.18 -0.77 28.72
N GLU A 189 47.69 -2.00 28.80
CA GLU A 189 48.28 -3.04 29.67
C GLU A 189 49.71 -3.41 29.26
N LEU A 190 50.01 -3.50 27.96
CA LEU A 190 51.37 -3.75 27.46
C LEU A 190 52.33 -2.58 27.77
N GLN A 191 51.83 -1.35 27.79
CA GLN A 191 52.57 -0.17 28.19
C GLN A 191 52.82 -0.16 29.71
N ASP A 192 51.79 -0.43 30.52
CA ASP A 192 51.88 -0.47 31.99
C ASP A 192 52.79 -1.60 32.50
N THR A 193 52.80 -2.74 31.80
CA THR A 193 53.69 -3.88 32.11
C THR A 193 55.13 -3.69 31.61
N GLY A 194 55.40 -2.62 30.86
CA GLY A 194 56.72 -2.30 30.29
C GLY A 194 57.15 -3.21 29.13
N ALA A 195 56.29 -4.14 28.71
CA ALA A 195 56.57 -5.08 27.62
C ALA A 195 56.61 -4.39 26.24
N PHE A 196 55.89 -3.27 26.09
CA PHE A 196 55.90 -2.47 24.86
C PHE A 196 57.25 -1.77 24.63
N ASP A 197 57.83 -1.16 25.68
CA ASP A 197 59.17 -0.56 25.64
C ASP A 197 60.28 -1.61 25.41
N ASP A 198 60.11 -2.83 25.94
CA ASP A 198 61.07 -3.93 25.77
C ASP A 198 61.13 -4.43 24.31
N ALA A 199 60.02 -4.36 23.57
CA ALA A 199 59.94 -4.82 22.17
C ALA A 199 60.46 -3.78 21.15
N LEU A 200 60.46 -2.49 21.50
CA LEU A 200 60.96 -1.40 20.64
C LEU A 200 62.42 -1.02 20.91
N SER A 201 63.03 -1.59 21.95
CA SER A 201 64.42 -1.34 22.32
C SER A 201 65.38 -2.20 21.50
N ASP A 202 66.30 -1.56 20.75
CA ASP A 202 67.48 -2.22 20.13
C ASP A 202 68.56 -2.60 21.17
N LYS A 203 68.22 -2.65 22.47
CA LYS A 203 69.16 -2.95 23.56
C LYS A 203 69.14 -4.44 23.88
N ASP A 204 70.28 -5.08 23.65
CA ASP A 204 70.49 -6.48 24.02
C ASP A 204 70.49 -6.64 25.55
N SER A 205 70.20 -7.84 26.05
CA SER A 205 70.01 -8.13 27.49
C SER A 205 71.14 -7.63 28.41
N ILE A 206 72.36 -7.48 27.88
CA ILE A 206 73.56 -7.02 28.58
C ILE A 206 73.55 -5.50 28.82
N ASP A 207 73.00 -4.69 27.91
CA ASP A 207 72.96 -3.23 28.04
C ASP A 207 71.94 -2.79 29.12
N ARG A 208 70.88 -3.57 29.34
CA ARG A 208 69.89 -3.36 30.40
C ARG A 208 70.47 -3.56 31.80
N GLU A 209 71.32 -4.57 31.98
CA GLU A 209 71.92 -4.88 33.29
C GLU A 209 73.00 -3.84 33.68
N LEU A 210 73.65 -3.21 32.70
CA LEU A 210 74.61 -2.14 32.92
C LEU A 210 73.96 -0.80 33.30
N ASP A 211 72.83 -0.43 32.69
CA ASP A 211 72.12 0.82 33.04
C ASP A 211 71.33 0.71 34.35
N ALA A 212 70.71 -0.45 34.64
CA ALA A 212 70.11 -0.70 35.95
C ALA A 212 71.15 -0.62 37.09
N GLY A 213 72.38 -1.10 36.84
CA GLY A 213 73.50 -0.98 37.77
C GLY A 213 74.02 0.45 37.93
N ARG A 214 73.92 1.31 36.90
CA ARG A 214 74.31 2.73 36.96
C ARG A 214 73.28 3.56 37.72
N SER A 215 71.99 3.41 37.42
CA SER A 215 70.94 4.16 38.12
C SER A 215 70.84 3.77 39.61
N ALA A 216 71.05 2.50 39.96
CA ALA A 216 71.12 2.07 41.35
C ALA A 216 72.35 2.68 42.08
N SER A 217 73.51 2.71 41.41
CA SER A 217 74.73 3.32 41.96
C SER A 217 74.64 4.85 42.06
N GLU A 218 73.97 5.52 41.12
CA GLU A 218 73.75 6.97 41.15
C GLU A 218 72.76 7.34 42.26
N VAL A 219 71.63 6.63 42.39
CA VAL A 219 70.66 6.86 43.47
C VAL A 219 71.26 6.57 44.85
N ASP A 220 72.07 5.51 45.01
CA ASP A 220 72.77 5.26 46.28
C ASP A 220 73.80 6.37 46.58
N SER A 221 74.52 6.88 45.57
CA SER A 221 75.45 8.00 45.77
C SER A 221 74.75 9.34 46.07
N GLU A 222 73.57 9.57 45.49
CA GLU A 222 72.75 10.76 45.73
C GLU A 222 72.04 10.68 47.09
N LEU A 223 71.65 9.48 47.54
CA LEU A 223 71.09 9.22 48.87
C LEU A 223 72.15 9.25 49.99
N GLU A 224 73.39 8.86 49.69
CA GLU A 224 74.55 9.03 50.58
C GLU A 224 74.96 10.51 50.68
N THR A 225 74.87 11.26 49.57
CA THR A 225 75.07 12.72 49.55
C THR A 225 73.94 13.45 50.29
N LEU A 226 72.67 13.07 50.11
CA LEU A 226 71.52 13.59 50.87
C LEU A 226 71.57 13.22 52.36
N LYS A 227 72.09 12.05 52.72
CA LYS A 227 72.36 11.70 54.13
C LYS A 227 73.53 12.50 54.72
N ALA A 228 74.53 12.84 53.92
CA ALA A 228 75.64 13.71 54.32
C ALA A 228 75.21 15.17 54.44
N GLU A 229 74.28 15.64 53.61
CA GLU A 229 73.76 17.01 53.60
C GLU A 229 72.65 17.25 54.64
N MET A 230 71.80 16.26 54.96
CA MET A 230 70.77 16.39 56.01
C MET A 230 71.31 16.27 57.45
N GLY A 231 72.63 16.10 57.64
CA GLY A 231 73.29 16.04 58.95
C GLY A 231 73.71 17.38 59.56
N LYS A 232 73.42 18.53 58.92
CA LYS A 232 73.95 19.83 59.39
C LYS A 232 73.01 21.03 59.11
N GLY A 233 72.13 21.33 60.08
CA GLY A 233 71.68 22.70 60.38
C GLY A 233 70.24 23.10 60.03
N THR A 234 69.39 23.11 61.06
CA THR A 234 68.45 24.18 61.49
C THR A 234 67.44 24.82 60.49
N ALA A 235 66.15 24.69 60.87
CA ALA A 235 64.94 25.43 60.44
C ALA A 235 65.07 26.98 60.59
N PRO A 236 64.10 27.87 60.21
CA PRO A 236 62.70 27.66 59.81
C PRO A 236 62.14 28.58 58.68
N GLU A 237 60.87 28.34 58.35
CA GLU A 237 59.77 29.27 58.00
C GLU A 237 59.78 30.24 56.79
N GLU A 238 58.60 30.22 56.15
CA GLU A 238 57.78 31.31 55.62
C GLU A 238 58.07 32.03 54.27
N THR A 239 57.11 31.79 53.36
CA THR A 239 56.28 32.75 52.60
C THR A 239 56.87 33.67 51.52
N ALA A 240 56.01 33.82 50.51
CA ALA A 240 55.79 34.95 49.61
C ALA A 240 56.72 35.03 48.39
N ASP A 241 56.22 34.79 47.17
CA ASP A 241 55.27 35.56 46.34
C ASP A 241 56.03 36.48 45.39
N ALA A 242 55.55 36.49 44.14
CA ALA A 242 55.81 37.50 43.12
C ALA A 242 57.27 37.53 42.59
N ASP A 243 57.57 37.75 41.32
CA ASP A 243 56.75 38.10 40.17
C ASP A 243 57.70 38.15 38.96
N THR A 244 57.11 38.09 37.77
CA THR A 244 57.44 39.03 36.68
C THR A 244 58.67 38.77 35.77
N GLU A 245 58.28 38.56 34.50
CA GLU A 245 58.86 39.10 33.25
C GLU A 245 60.18 38.50 32.73
N SER A 246 60.38 38.32 31.42
CA SER A 246 59.68 38.88 30.26
C SER A 246 60.10 38.12 29.00
N ALA A 247 59.26 38.29 27.98
CA ALA A 247 59.63 38.49 26.57
C ALA A 247 60.18 37.30 25.77
N ASP A 248 59.76 37.03 24.53
CA ASP A 248 58.80 37.70 23.63
C ASP A 248 58.67 36.85 22.35
N ALA A 249 57.56 37.09 21.62
CA ALA A 249 57.29 36.89 20.19
C ALA A 249 57.26 35.46 19.61
N SER A 250 56.30 35.06 18.77
CA SER A 250 55.37 35.77 17.86
C SER A 250 54.17 34.85 17.55
N ALA A 251 52.92 35.36 17.51
CA ALA A 251 52.07 35.59 16.30
C ALA A 251 52.12 34.46 15.25
N ASP A 252 51.03 33.82 14.83
CA ASP A 252 49.85 34.40 14.18
C ASP A 252 48.53 33.68 14.52
N ALA A 253 47.45 34.47 14.54
CA ALA A 253 46.07 34.06 14.46
C ALA A 253 45.52 34.54 13.12
N ASP A 254 44.66 33.76 12.46
CA ASP A 254 43.68 34.31 11.51
C ASP A 254 42.38 33.50 11.59
N LEU A 255 41.30 34.27 11.62
CA LEU A 255 39.88 33.96 11.83
C LEU A 255 39.14 33.98 10.47
N GLU A 256 37.88 33.51 10.51
CA GLU A 256 36.79 33.75 9.54
C GLU A 256 36.89 32.97 8.20
N ASP A 257 35.83 32.36 7.64
CA ASP A 257 34.45 32.81 7.49
C ASP A 257 33.40 31.69 7.53
N ILE A 258 32.21 32.05 8.00
CA ILE A 258 30.92 31.38 7.84
C ILE A 258 30.23 32.05 6.65
N GLU A 259 29.90 31.30 5.59
CA GLU A 259 28.83 31.69 4.67
C GLU A 259 27.91 30.49 4.42
N ALA A 260 26.65 30.73 4.76
CA ALA A 260 25.50 29.91 4.43
C ALA A 260 24.87 30.50 3.19
N ASP A 261 24.58 29.69 2.18
CA ASP A 261 23.58 29.97 1.17
C ASP A 261 22.93 28.65 0.74
N VAL A 262 21.64 28.53 1.09
CA VAL A 262 20.70 27.55 0.54
C VAL A 262 19.83 28.36 -0.39
N ASP A 263 20.08 28.28 -1.69
CA ASP A 263 19.20 28.83 -2.71
C ASP A 263 17.99 27.91 -2.86
N ASP A 264 16.88 28.40 -2.33
CA ASP A 264 15.57 27.78 -2.22
C ASP A 264 14.66 28.28 -3.37
N GLU A 265 15.13 28.20 -4.62
CA GLU A 265 14.44 28.82 -5.78
C GLU A 265 14.19 27.88 -6.97
N GLU A 266 14.27 26.56 -6.79
CA GLU A 266 13.96 25.59 -7.87
C GLU A 266 12.74 24.70 -7.60
N VAL A 267 12.02 24.88 -6.48
CA VAL A 267 10.85 24.06 -6.12
C VAL A 267 9.51 24.80 -6.30
N GLU A 268 9.52 26.12 -6.53
CA GLU A 268 8.28 26.90 -6.74
C GLU A 268 7.84 26.99 -8.22
N ALA A 269 8.69 26.61 -9.18
CA ALA A 269 8.37 26.66 -10.61
C ALA A 269 7.61 25.43 -11.14
N GLU A 270 7.69 24.27 -10.47
CA GLU A 270 6.99 23.05 -10.92
C GLU A 270 5.54 22.93 -10.41
N LEU A 271 5.13 23.79 -9.46
CA LEU A 271 3.78 23.75 -8.88
C LEU A 271 2.78 24.70 -9.56
N GLU A 272 3.22 25.58 -10.45
CA GLU A 272 2.33 26.48 -11.19
C GLU A 272 1.89 25.87 -12.55
N GLU A 273 2.71 25.02 -13.18
CA GLU A 273 2.37 24.34 -14.44
C GLU A 273 1.27 23.26 -14.28
N LEU A 274 1.15 22.64 -13.10
CA LEU A 274 0.08 21.67 -12.82
C LEU A 274 -1.26 22.31 -12.43
N ARG A 275 -1.26 23.60 -12.09
CA ARG A 275 -2.48 24.32 -11.71
C ARG A 275 -3.21 24.90 -12.94
N GLU A 276 -2.46 25.32 -13.96
CA GLU A 276 -3.04 25.75 -15.24
C GLU A 276 -3.60 24.56 -16.06
N ALA A 277 -3.03 23.36 -15.92
CA ALA A 277 -3.53 22.16 -16.59
C ALA A 277 -4.87 21.63 -16.04
N GLU A 278 -5.26 22.03 -14.82
CA GLU A 278 -6.54 21.63 -14.21
C GLU A 278 -7.69 22.61 -14.51
N GLU A 279 -7.40 23.88 -14.82
CA GLU A 279 -8.42 24.85 -15.20
C GLU A 279 -8.86 24.71 -16.68
N GLU A 280 -7.97 24.29 -17.58
CA GLU A 280 -8.32 24.08 -18.99
C GLU A 280 -9.22 22.86 -19.23
N LYS A 281 -9.20 21.88 -18.32
CA LYS A 281 -10.00 20.65 -18.43
C LYS A 281 -11.41 20.75 -17.82
N SER A 282 -11.71 21.86 -17.15
CA SER A 282 -13.04 22.13 -16.57
C SER A 282 -13.90 23.09 -17.43
N ALA A 283 -13.41 23.51 -18.61
CA ALA A 283 -14.09 24.45 -19.51
C ALA A 283 -14.55 23.85 -20.86
N GLU A 284 -14.44 22.53 -21.07
CA GLU A 284 -14.97 21.82 -22.25
C GLU A 284 -16.11 20.84 -21.92
#